data_AF-A0A9D7IGT7-F1
#
_entry.id   AF-A0A9D7IGT7-F1
#
_cell.length_a   1.000
_cell.length_b   1.000
_cell.length_c   1.000
_cell.angle_alpha   90.00
_cell.angle_beta   90.00
_cell.angle_gamma   90.00
#
_symmetry.space_group_name_H-M   'P 1'
#
loop_
_entity.id
_entity.type
_entity.pdbx_description
1 polymer ?
#
loop_
_entity_poly.entity_id
_entity_poly.type
_entity_poly.pdbx_seq_one_letter_code
_entity_poly.pdbx_strand_id
1 'polypeptide(L)'
;MPLDGVVTGQRLFTLVVTEPPVIIIEPKKRIALTATDGMHTVKIVVFVVPGVDVQYWKSLTAGDQLHLLASLQSWAGRLQITGPTVVSEDLVGTIVPKYPSRSGVVAAPALYDATRHALLHHLGGGQPHHRFL
;
A
#
# COMPACT_ATOMS: atom_id res chain seq x y z
N MET A 1 8.49 27.21 8.37
CA MET A 1 7.65 26.75 7.24
C MET A 1 7.93 25.27 7.07
N PRO A 2 6.97 24.34 7.26
CA PRO A 2 7.28 22.93 7.02
C PRO A 2 7.61 22.78 5.54
N LEU A 3 8.78 22.23 5.24
CA LEU A 3 9.27 22.06 3.87
C LEU A 3 8.36 21.05 3.14
N ASP A 4 7.77 21.49 2.04
CA ASP A 4 7.14 20.57 1.10
C ASP A 4 8.18 19.57 0.59
N GLY A 5 7.84 18.29 0.58
CA GLY A 5 8.79 17.25 0.19
C GLY A 5 8.52 15.89 0.79
N VAL A 6 9.42 14.96 0.48
CA VAL A 6 9.38 13.59 1.01
C VAL A 6 9.71 13.63 2.50
N VAL A 7 8.76 13.20 3.32
CA VAL A 7 8.92 13.02 4.76
C VAL A 7 9.55 11.67 5.03
N THR A 8 9.09 10.62 4.35
CA THR A 8 9.75 9.33 4.31
C THR A 8 9.58 8.67 2.95
N GLY A 9 10.61 7.94 2.51
CA GLY A 9 10.53 7.03 1.37
C GLY A 9 9.60 5.84 1.65
N GLN A 10 9.70 4.81 0.79
CA GLN A 10 8.79 3.66 0.82
C GLN A 10 8.86 2.91 2.17
N ARG A 11 7.74 2.88 2.91
CA ARG A 11 7.56 2.23 4.21
C ARG A 11 6.19 1.55 4.29
N LEU A 12 6.07 0.61 5.21
CA LEU A 12 4.79 0.00 5.56
C LEU A 12 4.06 0.91 6.56
N PHE A 13 2.81 1.22 6.26
CA PHE A 13 1.90 1.98 7.12
C PHE A 13 0.71 1.10 7.47
N THR A 14 0.29 1.18 8.73
CA THR A 14 -0.99 0.62 9.19
C THR A 14 -1.86 1.81 9.58
N LEU A 15 -3.00 1.96 8.91
CA LEU A 15 -3.87 3.11 9.04
C LEU A 15 -5.32 2.66 9.18
N VAL A 16 -6.12 3.44 9.89
CA VAL A 16 -7.57 3.27 9.96
C VAL A 16 -8.23 4.37 9.16
N VAL A 17 -9.14 4.01 8.25
CA VAL A 17 -9.89 4.97 7.44
C VAL A 17 -10.79 5.80 8.34
N THR A 18 -10.69 7.12 8.24
CA THR A 18 -11.53 8.06 9.00
C THR A 18 -12.60 8.71 8.12
N GLU A 19 -12.26 8.99 6.86
CA GLU A 19 -13.20 9.52 5.88
C GLU A 19 -13.22 8.60 4.64
N PRO A 20 -14.41 8.20 4.17
CA PRO A 20 -14.54 7.28 3.05
C PRO A 20 -14.01 7.88 1.73
N PRO A 21 -13.73 7.03 0.74
CA PRO A 21 -13.19 7.42 -0.55
C PRO A 21 -14.15 8.31 -1.34
N VAL A 22 -13.62 9.44 -1.80
CA VAL A 22 -14.29 10.36 -2.72
C VAL A 22 -13.60 10.32 -4.07
N ILE A 23 -14.40 10.16 -5.13
CA ILE A 23 -13.89 10.22 -6.51
C ILE A 23 -13.83 11.68 -6.94
N ILE A 24 -12.65 12.12 -7.33
CA ILE A 24 -12.40 13.45 -7.87
C ILE A 24 -12.07 13.29 -9.36
N ILE A 25 -12.85 13.92 -10.23
CA ILE A 25 -12.74 13.75 -11.68
C ILE A 25 -11.63 14.63 -12.26
N GLU A 26 -11.44 15.84 -11.73
CA GLU A 26 -10.52 16.84 -12.26
C GLU A 26 -9.43 17.28 -11.25
N PRO A 27 -8.25 17.74 -11.71
CA PRO A 27 -7.78 17.77 -13.11
C PRO A 27 -7.41 16.39 -13.66
N LYS A 28 -7.19 15.39 -12.79
CA LYS A 28 -6.97 13.99 -13.18
C LYS A 28 -7.77 13.09 -12.26
N LYS A 29 -8.49 12.14 -12.84
CA LYS A 29 -9.36 11.21 -12.11
C LYS A 29 -8.56 10.47 -11.03
N ARG A 30 -9.00 10.65 -9.79
CA ARG A 30 -8.35 10.09 -8.60
C ARG A 30 -9.37 9.77 -7.52
N ILE A 31 -8.99 8.86 -6.64
CA ILE A 31 -9.70 8.57 -5.39
C ILE A 31 -8.90 9.25 -4.28
N ALA A 32 -9.59 9.96 -3.41
CA ALA A 32 -9.01 10.53 -2.21
C ALA A 32 -9.78 10.02 -0.98
N LEU A 33 -9.06 9.57 0.03
CA LEU A 33 -9.62 9.22 1.34
C LEU A 33 -8.70 9.75 2.44
N THR A 34 -9.20 9.75 3.66
CA THR A 34 -8.45 10.18 4.85
C THR A 34 -8.35 9.02 5.81
N ALA A 35 -7.16 8.82 6.37
CA ALA A 35 -6.90 7.76 7.34
C ALA A 35 -5.96 8.26 8.45
N THR A 36 -5.87 7.52 9.55
CA THR A 36 -5.06 7.88 10.71
C THR A 36 -4.30 6.68 11.25
N ASP A 37 -3.11 6.90 11.81
CA ASP A 37 -2.40 5.92 12.64
C ASP A 37 -2.77 6.06 14.15
N GLY A 38 -3.71 6.94 14.47
CA GLY A 38 -4.10 7.31 15.83
C GLY A 38 -3.40 8.56 16.37
N MET A 39 -2.28 8.97 15.78
CA MET A 39 -1.55 10.18 16.15
C MET A 39 -1.61 11.26 15.06
N HIS A 40 -1.50 10.86 13.80
CA HIS A 40 -1.50 11.75 12.65
C HIS A 40 -2.54 11.34 11.62
N THR A 41 -3.29 12.33 11.16
CA THR A 41 -4.19 12.17 10.03
C THR A 41 -3.43 12.38 8.72
N VAL A 42 -3.58 11.45 7.80
CA VAL A 42 -2.95 11.47 6.48
C VAL A 42 -4.00 11.40 5.38
N LYS A 43 -3.78 12.17 4.31
CA LYS A 43 -4.58 12.07 3.10
C LYS A 43 -3.97 11.02 2.17
N ILE A 44 -4.77 10.07 1.70
CA ILE A 44 -4.32 9.08 0.72
C ILE A 44 -4.90 9.49 -0.63
N VAL A 45 -4.04 9.58 -1.65
CA VAL A 45 -4.44 9.94 -3.02
C VAL A 45 -4.01 8.85 -3.98
N VAL A 46 -4.99 8.28 -4.70
CA VAL A 46 -4.78 7.19 -5.66
C VAL A 46 -5.26 7.65 -7.03
N PHE A 47 -4.35 7.72 -8.00
CA PHE A 47 -4.74 8.03 -9.38
C PHE A 47 -5.37 6.82 -10.04
N VAL A 48 -6.47 7.04 -10.77
CA VAL A 48 -7.14 5.98 -11.52
C VAL A 48 -6.39 5.78 -12.84
N VAL A 49 -5.46 4.83 -12.84
CA VAL A 49 -4.63 4.43 -14.00
C VAL A 49 -4.68 2.90 -14.16
N PRO A 50 -4.32 2.34 -15.33
CA PRO A 50 -4.28 0.90 -15.52
C PRO A 50 -3.44 0.18 -14.45
N GLY A 51 -3.95 -0.95 -13.95
CA GLY A 51 -3.30 -1.75 -12.90
C GLY A 51 -3.66 -1.39 -11.46
N VAL A 52 -4.45 -0.32 -11.24
CA VAL A 52 -4.99 0.01 -9.91
C VAL A 52 -6.33 -0.71 -9.71
N ASP A 53 -6.48 -1.39 -8.57
CA ASP A 53 -7.77 -1.96 -8.17
C ASP A 53 -8.72 -0.86 -7.66
N VAL A 54 -9.43 -0.24 -8.60
CA VAL A 54 -10.37 0.85 -8.34
C VAL A 54 -11.53 0.40 -7.44
N GLN A 55 -11.94 -0.87 -7.50
CA GLN A 55 -13.09 -1.35 -6.72
C GLN A 55 -12.73 -1.49 -5.25
N TYR A 56 -11.56 -2.06 -4.96
CA TYR A 56 -11.03 -2.11 -3.59
C TYR A 56 -10.98 -0.72 -2.95
N TRP A 57 -10.40 0.26 -3.63
CA TRP A 57 -10.28 1.62 -3.07
C TRP A 57 -11.63 2.33 -2.87
N LYS A 58 -12.66 1.94 -3.62
CA LYS A 58 -14.01 2.50 -3.50
C LYS A 58 -14.85 1.83 -2.41
N SER A 59 -14.58 0.56 -2.12
CA SER A 59 -15.34 -0.19 -1.12
C SER A 59 -14.96 0.17 0.31
N LEU A 60 -13.84 0.87 0.51
CA LEU A 60 -13.39 1.28 1.84
C LEU A 60 -14.40 2.20 2.53
N THR A 61 -14.57 1.99 3.82
CA THR A 61 -15.46 2.75 4.70
C THR A 61 -14.74 3.18 5.97
N ALA A 62 -15.30 4.13 6.71
CA ALA A 62 -14.71 4.57 7.96
C ALA A 62 -14.64 3.40 8.97
N GLY A 63 -13.48 3.24 9.61
CA GLY A 63 -13.17 2.13 10.51
C GLY A 63 -12.37 1.00 9.85
N ASP A 64 -12.31 0.94 8.51
CA ASP A 64 -11.53 -0.09 7.83
C ASP A 64 -10.02 0.09 8.09
N GLN A 65 -9.34 -1.03 8.34
CA GLN A 65 -7.89 -1.05 8.50
C GLN A 65 -7.20 -1.26 7.16
N LEU A 66 -6.13 -0.50 6.93
CA LEU A 66 -5.32 -0.51 5.73
C LEU A 66 -3.87 -0.82 6.09
N HIS A 67 -3.26 -1.72 5.32
CA HIS A 67 -1.82 -1.90 5.31
C HIS A 67 -1.27 -1.46 3.95
N LEU A 68 -0.43 -0.43 3.94
CA LEU A 68 0.03 0.20 2.72
C LEU A 68 1.55 0.25 2.67
N LEU A 69 2.12 -0.21 1.55
CA LEU A 69 3.49 0.10 1.20
C LEU A 69 3.49 1.39 0.36
N ALA A 70 4.00 2.49 0.92
CA ALA A 70 3.89 3.81 0.27
C ALA A 70 4.98 4.78 0.71
N SER A 71 5.03 5.97 0.12
CA SER A 71 5.86 7.08 0.59
C SER A 71 5.01 8.14 1.26
N LEU A 72 5.54 8.78 2.30
CA LEU A 72 4.88 9.90 2.98
C LEU A 72 5.49 11.22 2.53
N GLN A 73 4.65 12.17 2.18
CA GLN A 73 5.04 13.50 1.75
C GLN A 73 4.30 14.56 2.58
N SER A 74 4.92 15.71 2.76
CA SER A 74 4.24 16.91 3.24
C SER A 74 3.93 17.79 2.04
N TRP A 75 2.69 18.25 1.94
CA TRP A 75 2.24 19.19 0.94
C TRP A 75 1.38 20.27 1.58
N ALA A 76 1.82 21.53 1.49
CA ALA A 76 1.22 22.68 2.16
C ALA A 76 0.98 22.43 3.67
N GLY A 77 1.95 21.78 4.33
CA GLY A 77 1.88 21.41 5.75
C GLY A 77 0.92 20.27 6.09
N ARG A 78 0.38 19.56 5.09
CA ARG A 78 -0.48 18.38 5.29
C ARG A 78 0.24 17.11 4.87
N LEU A 79 0.10 16.07 5.68
CA LEU A 79 0.66 14.75 5.38
C LEU A 79 -0.16 14.04 4.31
N GLN A 80 0.54 13.50 3.31
CA GLN A 80 -0.06 12.80 2.18
C GLN A 80 0.71 11.52 1.87
N ILE A 81 -0.03 10.43 1.71
CA ILE A 81 0.49 9.17 1.18
C ILE A 81 0.47 9.22 -0.35
N THR A 82 1.59 8.80 -0.94
CA THR A 82 1.80 8.75 -2.40
C THR A 82 2.30 7.40 -2.86
N GLY A 83 1.83 6.99 -4.04
CA GLY A 83 2.12 5.67 -4.64
C GLY A 83 1.75 4.48 -3.76
N PRO A 84 0.55 4.45 -3.12
CA PRO A 84 0.21 3.36 -2.21
C PRO A 84 0.03 2.04 -2.97
N THR A 85 0.65 1.00 -2.45
CA THR A 85 0.36 -0.39 -2.81
C THR A 85 -0.27 -1.07 -1.60
N VAL A 86 -1.44 -1.68 -1.81
CA VAL A 86 -2.15 -2.41 -0.76
C VAL A 86 -1.37 -3.68 -0.43
N VAL A 87 -1.10 -3.86 0.85
CA VAL A 87 -0.45 -5.04 1.40
C VAL A 87 -1.52 -5.86 2.11
N SER A 88 -1.54 -7.16 1.82
CA SER A 88 -2.44 -8.10 2.48
C SER A 88 -2.01 -8.25 3.95
N GLU A 89 -2.96 -8.35 4.88
CA GLU A 89 -2.66 -8.43 6.33
C GLU A 89 -1.76 -9.62 6.68
N ASP A 90 -1.97 -10.76 6.01
CA ASP A 90 -1.15 -11.98 6.12
C ASP A 90 0.33 -11.80 5.72
N LEU A 91 0.65 -10.73 4.98
CA LEU A 91 2.02 -10.39 4.60
C LEU A 91 2.67 -9.39 5.55
N VAL A 92 1.93 -8.80 6.48
CA VAL A 92 2.48 -7.85 7.45
C VAL A 92 3.44 -8.57 8.39
N GLY A 93 4.66 -8.04 8.52
CA GLY A 93 5.73 -8.67 9.32
C GLY A 93 6.50 -9.78 8.59
N THR A 94 6.13 -10.11 7.36
CA THR A 94 6.91 -11.04 6.51
C THR A 94 8.01 -10.32 5.75
N ILE A 95 9.10 -11.02 5.43
CA ILE A 95 10.17 -10.49 4.57
C ILE A 95 9.85 -10.84 3.12
N VAL A 96 9.60 -9.82 2.29
CA VAL A 96 9.37 -9.98 0.85
C VAL A 96 10.62 -9.53 0.09
N PRO A 97 11.26 -10.41 -0.73
CA PRO A 97 12.44 -10.02 -1.49
C PRO A 97 12.09 -8.99 -2.56
N LYS A 98 12.83 -7.87 -2.58
CA LYS A 98 12.68 -6.82 -3.59
C LYS A 98 13.68 -7.03 -4.72
N TYR A 99 13.19 -7.50 -5.87
CA TYR A 99 14.01 -7.64 -7.07
C TYR A 99 14.10 -6.31 -7.82
N PRO A 100 15.30 -5.86 -8.23
CA PRO A 100 15.43 -4.66 -9.04
C PRO A 100 14.81 -4.91 -10.42
N SER A 101 13.81 -4.11 -10.80
CA SER A 101 13.30 -4.10 -12.16
C SER A 101 14.34 -3.42 -13.07
N ARG A 102 14.95 -4.17 -14.00
CA ARG A 102 15.65 -3.55 -15.13
C ARG A 102 14.60 -2.98 -16.10
N SER A 103 14.75 -1.70 -16.46
CA SER A 103 13.91 -1.08 -17.49
C SER A 103 13.95 -1.94 -18.76
N GLY A 104 12.78 -2.40 -19.22
CA GLY A 104 12.64 -3.22 -20.43
C GLY A 104 12.41 -4.72 -20.24
N VAL A 105 12.37 -5.26 -19.01
CA VAL A 105 12.18 -6.73 -18.80
C VAL A 105 10.87 -7.07 -18.10
N VAL A 106 10.55 -6.51 -16.92
CA VAL A 106 9.25 -6.70 -16.23
C VAL A 106 8.96 -5.48 -15.33
N ALA A 107 7.71 -5.01 -15.32
CA ALA A 107 7.29 -3.89 -14.47
C ALA A 107 7.31 -4.27 -12.98
N ALA A 108 7.75 -3.36 -12.10
CA ALA A 108 7.84 -3.61 -10.65
C ALA A 108 6.54 -4.14 -9.99
N PRO A 109 5.33 -3.71 -10.39
CA PRO A 109 4.08 -4.29 -9.88
C PRO A 109 3.94 -5.78 -10.22
N ALA A 110 4.30 -6.20 -11.44
CA ALA A 110 4.22 -7.60 -11.86
C ALA A 110 5.20 -8.51 -11.10
N LEU A 111 6.37 -7.98 -10.72
CA LEU A 111 7.32 -8.69 -9.85
C LEU A 111 6.77 -8.85 -8.43
N TYR A 112 6.12 -7.82 -7.88
CA TYR A 112 5.48 -7.91 -6.57
C TYR A 112 4.33 -8.92 -6.58
N ASP A 113 3.45 -8.86 -7.59
CA ASP A 113 2.32 -9.79 -7.72
C ASP A 113 2.79 -11.24 -7.89
N ALA A 114 3.80 -11.48 -8.73
CA ALA A 114 4.39 -12.81 -8.91
C ALA A 114 5.02 -13.34 -7.61
N THR A 115 5.71 -12.48 -6.86
CA THR A 115 6.35 -12.88 -5.59
C THR A 115 5.31 -13.16 -4.50
N ARG A 116 4.27 -12.31 -4.39
CA ARG A 116 3.14 -12.54 -3.49
C ARG A 116 2.43 -13.86 -3.82
N HIS A 117 2.13 -14.11 -5.09
CA HIS A 117 1.50 -15.34 -5.54
C HIS A 117 2.37 -16.57 -5.21
N ALA A 118 3.68 -16.51 -5.48
CA ALA A 118 4.58 -17.60 -5.11
C ALA A 118 4.60 -17.87 -3.60
N LEU A 119 4.67 -16.85 -2.76
CA LEU A 119 4.68 -17.00 -1.30
C LEU A 119 3.40 -17.65 -0.76
N LEU A 120 2.24 -17.24 -1.27
CA LEU A 120 0.94 -17.80 -0.89
C LEU A 120 0.82 -19.29 -1.24
N HIS A 121 1.46 -19.74 -2.32
CA HIS A 121 1.33 -21.11 -2.83
C HIS A 121 2.49 -22.05 -2.48
N HIS A 122 3.66 -21.55 -2.05
CA HIS A 122 4.81 -22.40 -1.69
C HIS A 122 5.00 -22.63 -0.19
N LEU A 123 4.48 -21.75 0.68
CA LEU A 123 4.68 -21.88 2.14
C LEU A 123 3.76 -22.92 2.81
N GLY A 124 2.79 -23.49 2.09
CA GLY A 124 1.91 -24.56 2.58
C GLY A 124 2.52 -25.97 2.58
N GLY A 125 3.78 -26.12 2.17
CA GLY A 125 4.47 -27.42 2.07
C GLY A 125 5.40 -27.78 3.23
N GLY A 126 5.44 -26.99 4.30
CA GLY A 126 6.23 -27.28 5.49
C GLY A 126 5.61 -28.42 6.30
N GLN A 127 5.90 -29.67 5.92
CA GLN A 127 5.63 -30.87 6.72
C GLN A 127 6.03 -30.64 8.19
N PRO A 128 5.17 -30.95 9.18
CA PRO A 128 5.58 -30.93 10.58
C PRO A 128 6.58 -32.07 10.79
N HIS A 129 7.86 -31.73 10.94
CA HIS A 129 8.84 -32.71 11.39
C HIS A 129 8.46 -33.15 12.80
N HIS A 130 7.93 -34.37 12.89
CA HIS A 130 7.81 -35.14 14.12
C HIS A 130 9.13 -35.06 14.89
N ARG A 131 9.09 -34.40 16.05
CA ARG A 131 10.17 -34.40 17.02
C ARG A 131 10.14 -35.78 17.71
N PHE A 132 11.00 -36.69 17.24
CA PHE A 132 11.38 -37.86 18.01
C PHE A 132 12.47 -37.46 19.01
N LEU A 133 12.19 -37.83 20.27
CA LEU A 133 13.02 -37.78 21.48
C LEU A 133 13.18 -36.41 22.14
#